data_AF-A0A352WKZ3-F1
#
_entry.id   AF-A0A352WKZ3-F1
#
_cell.length_a   1.000
_cell.length_b   1.000
_cell.length_c   1.000
_cell.angle_alpha   90.00
_cell.angle_beta   90.00
_cell.angle_gamma   90.00
#
_symmetry.space_group_name_H-M   'P 1'
#
loop_
_entity.id
_entity.type
_entity.pdbx_description
1 polymer ?
#
loop_
_entity_poly.entity_id
_entity_poly.type
_entity_poly.pdbx_seq_one_letter_code
_entity_poly.pdbx_strand_id
1 'polypeptide(L)'
;MALLVGILVAIVAVAYAIAYFYDKFGSFTVKVNKYDMAKQGLCLSETPEYDHTVSELNANIVYDMTNISGLDIPANVDMVNGSHNGENYIAYTFYLINSGDDTLSYEGEMVIDNVTKGVDEAVRVAIYKNGEKMVYGKTKSSGQGKESDCDSEFLSSNIVMRTRAEGFKPKDRDKYTVVIWLEGNDPDCVDAIVGGTIKFTLIFKIIEST
;
A
#
# COMPACT_ATOMS: atom_id res chain seq x y z
N MET A 1 23.36 -25.69 -33.75
CA MET A 1 21.91 -25.95 -33.57
C MET A 1 21.57 -26.28 -32.12
N ALA A 2 22.03 -27.39 -31.55
CA ALA A 2 21.70 -27.77 -30.15
C ALA A 2 22.11 -26.73 -29.08
N LEU A 3 23.30 -26.13 -29.20
CA LEU A 3 23.76 -25.06 -28.29
C LEU A 3 22.83 -23.83 -28.33
N LEU A 4 22.41 -23.45 -29.53
CA LEU A 4 21.59 -22.26 -29.76
C LEU A 4 20.17 -22.47 -29.22
N VAL A 5 19.62 -23.68 -29.40
CA VAL A 5 18.35 -24.11 -28.79
C VAL A 5 18.46 -24.13 -27.26
N GLY A 6 19.55 -24.64 -26.71
CA GLY A 6 19.78 -24.65 -25.26
C GLY A 6 19.83 -23.25 -24.64
N ILE A 7 20.51 -22.31 -25.30
CA ILE A 7 20.55 -20.90 -24.87
C ILE A 7 19.15 -20.28 -24.93
N LEU A 8 18.39 -20.54 -25.99
CA LEU A 8 17.05 -19.97 -26.16
C LEU A 8 16.07 -20.49 -25.10
N VAL A 9 16.12 -21.79 -24.79
CA VAL A 9 15.33 -22.39 -23.69
C VAL A 9 15.73 -21.79 -22.34
N ALA A 10 17.02 -21.59 -22.08
CA ALA A 10 17.48 -20.98 -20.83
C ALA A 10 16.99 -19.53 -20.68
N ILE A 11 17.03 -18.73 -21.75
CA ILE A 11 16.51 -17.35 -21.74
C ILE A 11 15.01 -17.34 -21.45
N VAL A 12 14.22 -18.21 -22.12
CA VAL A 12 12.78 -18.30 -21.88
C VAL A 12 12.47 -18.76 -20.45
N ALA A 13 13.23 -19.72 -19.91
CA ALA A 13 13.05 -20.19 -18.54
C ALA A 13 13.37 -19.08 -17.51
N VAL A 14 14.43 -18.31 -17.73
CA VAL A 14 14.79 -17.16 -16.87
C VAL A 14 13.72 -16.06 -16.97
N ALA A 15 13.27 -15.72 -18.18
CA ALA A 15 12.21 -14.74 -18.38
C ALA A 15 10.90 -15.17 -17.69
N TYR A 16 10.53 -16.45 -17.81
CA TYR A 16 9.37 -17.03 -17.13
C TYR A 16 9.52 -16.97 -15.61
N ALA A 17 10.71 -17.31 -15.08
CA ALA A 17 10.97 -17.21 -13.64
C ALA A 17 10.85 -15.76 -13.15
N ILE A 18 11.42 -14.79 -13.87
CA ILE A 18 11.31 -13.37 -13.53
C ILE A 18 9.85 -12.93 -13.54
N ALA A 19 9.08 -13.25 -14.59
CA ALA A 19 7.66 -12.91 -14.67
C ALA A 19 6.85 -13.54 -13.51
N TYR A 20 7.08 -14.83 -13.25
CA TYR A 20 6.41 -15.56 -12.17
C TYR A 20 6.69 -14.95 -10.78
N PHE A 21 7.93 -14.49 -10.52
CA PHE A 21 8.25 -13.82 -9.25
C PHE A 21 7.73 -12.38 -9.22
N TYR A 22 7.68 -11.68 -10.35
CA TYR A 22 7.14 -10.33 -10.42
C TYR A 22 5.65 -10.27 -10.08
N ASP A 23 4.91 -11.30 -10.48
CA ASP A 23 3.48 -11.47 -10.14
C ASP A 23 3.23 -11.87 -8.69
N LYS A 24 4.28 -12.26 -7.93
CA LYS A 24 4.16 -12.61 -6.50
C LYS A 24 4.39 -11.44 -5.54
N PHE A 25 4.96 -10.34 -6.01
CA PHE A 25 5.02 -9.13 -5.20
C PHE A 25 3.64 -8.49 -5.19
N GLY A 26 3.02 -8.46 -3.99
CA GLY A 26 1.64 -8.04 -3.75
C GLY A 26 1.28 -6.69 -4.39
N SER A 27 -0.02 -6.44 -4.55
CA SER A 27 -0.52 -5.14 -5.02
C SER A 27 -0.27 -4.01 -4.01
N PHE A 28 -0.06 -4.36 -2.74
CA PHE A 28 0.31 -3.43 -1.68
C PHE A 28 1.36 -4.03 -0.74
N THR A 29 2.44 -3.28 -0.51
CA THR A 29 3.55 -3.70 0.36
C THR A 29 3.80 -2.64 1.43
N VAL A 30 4.10 -3.07 2.66
CA VAL A 30 4.50 -2.19 3.76
C VAL A 30 5.94 -2.49 4.12
N LYS A 31 6.78 -1.48 4.23
CA LYS A 31 8.21 -1.63 4.51
C LYS A 31 8.64 -0.71 5.65
N VAL A 32 9.55 -1.21 6.47
CA VAL A 32 10.37 -0.40 7.37
C VAL A 32 11.81 -0.43 6.85
N ASN A 33 12.50 0.70 6.91
CA ASN A 33 13.91 0.76 6.55
C ASN A 33 14.74 -0.19 7.43
N LYS A 34 15.48 -1.12 6.80
CA LYS A 34 16.24 -2.18 7.50
C LYS A 34 17.27 -1.65 8.49
N TYR A 35 17.80 -0.45 8.28
CA TYR A 35 18.73 0.19 9.23
C TYR A 35 18.02 0.61 10.53
N ASP A 36 16.82 1.15 10.41
CA ASP A 36 15.97 1.59 11.51
C ASP A 36 15.52 0.40 12.35
N MET A 37 15.32 -0.75 11.72
CA MET A 37 15.02 -2.00 12.42
C MET A 37 16.19 -2.57 13.20
N ALA A 38 17.35 -2.68 12.56
CA ALA A 38 18.50 -3.38 13.12
C ALA A 38 19.16 -2.63 14.30
N LYS A 39 18.89 -1.33 14.45
CA LYS A 39 19.50 -0.50 15.49
C LYS A 39 18.52 0.22 16.40
N GLN A 40 17.31 0.53 15.94
CA GLN A 40 16.39 1.45 16.63
C GLN A 40 14.99 0.85 16.84
N GLY A 41 14.74 -0.36 16.36
CA GLY A 41 13.63 -1.20 16.79
C GLY A 41 12.27 -0.90 16.17
N LEU A 42 12.15 -0.11 15.10
CA LEU A 42 10.86 -0.01 14.41
C LEU A 42 10.54 -1.34 13.70
N CYS A 43 9.36 -1.90 13.89
CA CYS A 43 8.97 -3.16 13.25
C CYS A 43 7.49 -3.17 12.84
N LEU A 44 7.14 -4.16 12.02
CA LEU A 44 5.78 -4.40 11.55
C LEU A 44 5.21 -5.68 12.17
N SER A 45 3.89 -5.73 12.28
CA SER A 45 3.14 -6.94 12.61
C SER A 45 1.73 -6.87 12.04
N GLU A 46 1.14 -8.01 11.66
CA GLU A 46 -0.29 -8.09 11.33
C GLU A 46 -1.17 -8.19 12.58
N THR A 47 -0.59 -8.50 13.74
CA THR A 47 -1.29 -8.66 15.02
C THR A 47 -0.72 -7.74 16.11
N PRO A 48 -1.53 -7.30 17.08
CA PRO A 48 -1.04 -6.42 18.13
C PRO A 48 -0.10 -7.11 19.13
N GLU A 49 -0.10 -8.44 19.22
CA GLU A 49 0.70 -9.22 20.17
C GLU A 49 2.18 -9.39 19.76
N TYR A 50 2.51 -9.25 18.47
CA TYR A 50 3.83 -9.39 17.82
C TYR A 50 4.91 -10.20 18.57
N ASP A 51 5.29 -11.35 18.04
CA ASP A 51 6.29 -12.25 18.62
C ASP A 51 7.67 -12.16 17.95
N HIS A 52 7.76 -11.47 16.80
CA HIS A 52 9.00 -11.28 16.07
C HIS A 52 9.03 -9.97 15.27
N THR A 53 10.24 -9.54 14.91
CA THR A 53 10.51 -8.31 14.19
C THR A 53 10.37 -8.53 12.68
N VAL A 54 9.35 -7.94 12.04
CA VAL A 54 9.11 -8.03 10.58
C VAL A 54 9.42 -6.70 9.90
N SER A 55 10.19 -6.76 8.79
CA SER A 55 10.59 -5.56 8.03
C SER A 55 9.73 -5.23 6.85
N GLU A 56 9.00 -6.23 6.37
CA GLU A 56 8.24 -6.14 5.15
C GLU A 56 7.01 -7.03 5.28
N LEU A 57 5.86 -6.44 4.98
CA LEU A 57 4.57 -7.10 4.96
C LEU A 57 3.99 -6.96 3.55
N ASN A 58 3.36 -8.01 3.05
CA ASN A 58 2.77 -8.04 1.72
C ASN A 58 1.29 -8.38 1.84
N ALA A 59 0.43 -7.49 1.34
CA ALA A 59 -0.99 -7.80 1.23
C ALA A 59 -1.23 -8.84 0.13
N ASN A 60 -2.29 -9.63 0.29
CA ASN A 60 -2.70 -10.56 -0.77
C ASN A 60 -3.14 -9.79 -2.01
N ILE A 61 -2.83 -10.33 -3.19
CA ILE A 61 -3.25 -9.78 -4.47
C ILE A 61 -4.75 -10.00 -4.65
N VAL A 62 -5.43 -9.01 -5.21
CA VAL A 62 -6.79 -9.15 -5.74
C VAL A 62 -6.70 -9.05 -7.25
N TYR A 63 -7.27 -10.04 -7.94
CA TYR A 63 -7.33 -10.08 -9.41
C TYR A 63 -8.71 -9.67 -9.87
N ASP A 64 -8.79 -9.13 -11.10
CA ASP A 64 -10.05 -8.85 -11.80
C ASP A 64 -11.05 -7.97 -11.01
N MET A 65 -10.54 -7.02 -10.22
CA MET A 65 -11.37 -6.05 -9.48
C MET A 65 -12.25 -5.25 -10.44
N THR A 66 -13.55 -5.17 -10.15
CA THR A 66 -14.46 -4.20 -10.76
C THR A 66 -14.56 -2.92 -9.94
N ASN A 67 -15.10 -1.86 -10.53
CA ASN A 67 -15.33 -0.61 -9.83
C ASN A 67 -16.49 -0.74 -8.83
N ILE A 68 -16.36 -0.06 -7.70
CA ILE A 68 -17.36 -0.01 -6.62
C ILE A 68 -17.50 1.43 -6.10
N SER A 69 -18.46 1.68 -5.22
CA SER A 69 -18.46 2.90 -4.41
C SER A 69 -17.67 2.67 -3.12
N GLY A 70 -17.00 3.71 -2.62
CA GLY A 70 -16.45 3.70 -1.26
C GLY A 70 -17.49 3.41 -0.16
N LEU A 71 -18.78 3.55 -0.46
CA LEU A 71 -19.89 3.17 0.43
C LEU A 71 -20.13 1.65 0.51
N ASP A 72 -19.64 0.88 -0.47
CA ASP A 72 -19.74 -0.57 -0.49
C ASP A 72 -18.69 -1.24 0.43
N ILE A 73 -17.71 -0.46 0.91
CA ILE A 73 -16.70 -0.93 1.87
C ILE A 73 -17.36 -1.15 3.25
N PRO A 74 -17.19 -2.34 3.87
CA PRO A 74 -17.75 -2.61 5.19
C PRO A 74 -17.28 -1.60 6.25
N ALA A 75 -18.20 -1.14 7.09
CA ALA A 75 -17.90 -0.16 8.14
C ALA A 75 -16.89 -0.66 9.19
N ASN A 76 -16.72 -1.98 9.30
CA ASN A 76 -15.78 -2.63 10.19
C ASN A 76 -14.48 -3.07 9.49
N VAL A 77 -14.20 -2.58 8.29
CA VAL A 77 -12.99 -2.96 7.53
C VAL A 77 -11.72 -2.73 8.34
N ASP A 78 -11.66 -1.67 9.15
CA ASP A 78 -10.51 -1.37 9.99
C ASP A 78 -10.42 -2.20 11.28
N MET A 79 -11.34 -3.14 11.50
CA MET A 79 -11.39 -3.99 12.70
C MET A 79 -10.80 -5.38 12.48
N VAL A 80 -10.41 -5.74 11.26
CA VAL A 80 -9.86 -7.06 10.92
C VAL A 80 -8.35 -6.96 10.74
N ASN A 81 -7.57 -7.84 11.38
CA ASN A 81 -6.12 -7.86 11.28
C ASN A 81 -5.63 -8.53 9.98
N GLY A 82 -4.44 -8.15 9.50
CA GLY A 82 -3.81 -8.73 8.31
C GLY A 82 -4.57 -8.44 7.02
N SER A 83 -4.44 -9.32 6.03
CA SER A 83 -5.16 -9.21 4.75
C SER A 83 -6.60 -9.71 4.86
N HIS A 84 -7.54 -8.86 4.44
CA HIS A 84 -8.98 -9.12 4.49
C HIS A 84 -9.68 -8.38 3.34
N ASN A 85 -9.09 -8.52 2.15
CA ASN A 85 -9.62 -7.98 0.91
C ASN A 85 -11.08 -8.40 0.69
N GLY A 86 -11.86 -7.50 0.09
CA GLY A 86 -13.14 -7.87 -0.50
C GLY A 86 -12.95 -8.39 -1.92
N GLU A 87 -14.06 -8.62 -2.61
CA GLU A 87 -14.04 -9.00 -4.03
C GLU A 87 -13.43 -7.90 -4.91
N ASN A 88 -13.75 -6.65 -4.60
CA ASN A 88 -13.43 -5.48 -5.44
C ASN A 88 -12.65 -4.38 -4.71
N TYR A 89 -12.01 -4.72 -3.60
CA TYR A 89 -11.12 -3.82 -2.87
C TYR A 89 -10.02 -4.60 -2.16
N ILE A 90 -8.85 -3.97 -2.05
CA ILE A 90 -7.77 -4.44 -1.18
C ILE A 90 -8.01 -3.85 0.20
N ALA A 91 -7.86 -4.66 1.26
CA ALA A 91 -7.85 -4.17 2.62
C ALA A 91 -6.79 -4.90 3.46
N TYR A 92 -5.96 -4.10 4.12
CA TYR A 92 -4.80 -4.60 4.84
C TYR A 92 -4.59 -3.83 6.15
N THR A 93 -4.67 -4.54 7.26
CA THR A 93 -4.44 -3.97 8.60
C THR A 93 -3.16 -4.51 9.20
N PHE A 94 -2.33 -3.59 9.68
CA PHE A 94 -1.07 -3.90 10.30
C PHE A 94 -0.77 -2.90 11.42
N TYR A 95 0.27 -3.20 12.17
CA TYR A 95 0.75 -2.41 13.29
C TYR A 95 2.19 -2.01 13.00
N LEU A 96 2.45 -0.71 13.07
CA LEU A 96 3.80 -0.19 13.20
C LEU A 96 4.12 -0.14 14.69
N ILE A 97 5.25 -0.68 15.10
CA ILE A 97 5.56 -0.89 16.52
C ILE A 97 6.97 -0.41 16.80
N ASN A 98 7.14 0.33 17.89
CA ASN A 98 8.47 0.56 18.45
C ASN A 98 8.87 -0.62 19.33
N SER A 99 9.60 -1.57 18.76
CA SER A 99 10.21 -2.71 19.46
C SER A 99 11.59 -2.40 20.05
N GLY A 100 12.08 -1.16 19.94
CA GLY A 100 13.32 -0.68 20.54
C GLY A 100 13.15 -0.18 21.97
N ASP A 101 14.26 0.29 22.55
CA ASP A 101 14.33 0.79 23.93
C ASP A 101 14.23 2.32 24.05
N ASP A 102 14.37 3.04 22.92
CA ASP A 102 14.36 4.50 22.86
C ASP A 102 13.03 5.04 22.32
N THR A 103 12.65 6.25 22.75
CA THR A 103 11.55 6.98 22.14
C THR A 103 12.00 7.57 20.81
N LEU A 104 11.22 7.37 19.75
CA LEU A 104 11.55 7.81 18.40
C LEU A 104 10.44 8.63 17.76
N SER A 105 10.78 9.27 16.64
CA SER A 105 9.82 9.86 15.72
C SER A 105 9.90 9.11 14.40
N TYR A 106 8.77 8.92 13.71
CA TYR A 106 8.75 8.26 12.41
C TYR A 106 7.96 9.06 11.38
N GLU A 107 8.31 8.86 10.11
CA GLU A 107 7.54 9.28 8.95
C GLU A 107 7.10 8.05 8.15
N GLY A 108 5.86 8.07 7.66
CA GLY A 108 5.33 7.13 6.68
C GLY A 108 5.05 7.84 5.36
N GLU A 109 5.43 7.22 4.23
CA GLU A 109 5.15 7.72 2.88
C GLU A 109 4.55 6.60 2.03
N MET A 110 3.37 6.84 1.46
CA MET A 110 2.74 5.90 0.53
C MET A 110 2.98 6.33 -0.91
N VAL A 111 3.60 5.46 -1.69
CA VAL A 111 4.00 5.70 -3.08
C VAL A 111 3.31 4.76 -4.05
N ILE A 112 3.12 5.22 -5.27
CA ILE A 112 2.69 4.41 -6.42
C ILE A 112 3.95 3.89 -7.10
N ASP A 113 4.23 2.59 -6.99
CA ASP A 113 5.42 1.97 -7.56
C ASP A 113 5.27 1.73 -9.06
N ASN A 114 4.06 1.35 -9.47
CA ASN A 114 3.75 1.06 -10.85
C ASN A 114 2.28 1.33 -11.10
N VAL A 115 2.00 1.92 -12.27
CA VAL A 115 0.66 2.09 -12.78
C VAL A 115 0.62 1.86 -14.28
N THR A 116 -0.41 1.18 -14.75
CA THR A 116 -0.67 0.99 -16.18
C THR A 116 -2.07 1.48 -16.53
N LYS A 117 -2.23 1.93 -17.78
CA LYS A 117 -3.50 2.45 -18.33
C LYS A 117 -4.16 3.60 -17.55
N GLY A 118 -3.44 4.27 -16.65
CA GLY A 118 -3.98 5.38 -15.87
C GLY A 118 -5.07 4.95 -14.88
N VAL A 119 -5.04 3.71 -14.40
CA VAL A 119 -6.03 3.23 -13.42
C VAL A 119 -5.99 4.05 -12.12
N ASP A 120 -4.86 4.69 -11.82
CA ASP A 120 -4.69 5.58 -10.68
C ASP A 120 -5.50 6.88 -10.76
N GLU A 121 -6.07 7.26 -11.91
CA GLU A 121 -6.98 8.41 -12.03
C GLU A 121 -8.29 8.18 -11.26
N ALA A 122 -8.81 6.95 -11.25
CA ALA A 122 -10.06 6.61 -10.59
C ALA A 122 -9.88 5.78 -9.30
N VAL A 123 -8.64 5.54 -8.87
CA VAL A 123 -8.37 4.82 -7.61
C VAL A 123 -8.56 5.75 -6.41
N ARG A 124 -9.11 5.18 -5.35
CA ARG A 124 -9.12 5.77 -4.02
C ARG A 124 -8.29 4.95 -3.06
N VAL A 125 -7.66 5.66 -2.13
CA VAL A 125 -6.92 5.05 -1.03
C VAL A 125 -7.45 5.62 0.27
N ALA A 126 -8.13 4.80 1.07
CA ALA A 126 -8.49 5.15 2.43
C ALA A 126 -7.42 4.62 3.39
N ILE A 127 -6.98 5.48 4.30
CA ILE A 127 -6.02 5.12 5.35
C ILE A 127 -6.65 5.42 6.69
N TYR A 128 -6.75 4.38 7.51
CA TYR A 128 -7.14 4.47 8.90
C TYR A 128 -5.86 4.47 9.73
N LYS A 129 -5.64 5.50 10.55
CA LYS A 129 -4.59 5.52 11.56
C LYS A 129 -5.25 5.58 12.92
N ASN A 130 -5.08 4.53 13.72
CA ASN A 130 -5.71 4.40 15.05
C ASN A 130 -7.23 4.66 15.03
N GLY A 131 -7.92 4.25 13.97
CA GLY A 131 -9.36 4.41 13.78
C GLY A 131 -9.77 5.72 13.10
N GLU A 132 -8.86 6.67 12.91
CA GLU A 132 -9.13 7.90 12.16
C GLU A 132 -8.94 7.66 10.66
N LYS A 133 -10.04 7.80 9.89
CA LYS A 133 -10.08 7.57 8.44
C LYS A 133 -9.78 8.85 7.66
N MET A 134 -8.95 8.74 6.64
CA MET A 134 -8.78 9.74 5.58
C MET A 134 -8.83 9.06 4.20
N VAL A 135 -9.58 9.63 3.26
CA VAL A 135 -9.68 9.17 1.86
C VAL A 135 -8.86 10.08 0.95
N TYR A 136 -8.03 9.48 0.12
CA TYR A 136 -7.19 10.13 -0.86
C TYR A 136 -7.58 9.70 -2.28
N GLY A 137 -7.55 10.65 -3.22
CA GLY A 137 -7.70 10.42 -4.66
C GLY A 137 -6.87 11.43 -5.44
N LYS A 138 -6.67 11.24 -6.75
CA LYS A 138 -5.99 12.24 -7.56
C LYS A 138 -6.79 13.54 -7.66
N THR A 139 -6.08 14.62 -7.99
CA THR A 139 -6.71 15.84 -8.51
C THR A 139 -7.55 15.47 -9.72
N LYS A 140 -8.76 16.01 -9.80
CA LYS A 140 -9.64 15.88 -10.98
C LYS A 140 -8.88 16.13 -12.27
N SER A 141 -9.21 15.40 -13.33
CA SER A 141 -8.69 15.67 -14.68
C SER A 141 -8.99 17.10 -15.16
N SER A 142 -10.03 17.75 -14.63
CA SER A 142 -10.35 19.16 -14.87
C SER A 142 -9.42 20.17 -14.16
N GLY A 143 -8.57 19.72 -13.24
CA GLY A 143 -7.71 20.55 -12.39
C GLY A 143 -8.44 21.24 -11.24
N GLN A 144 -9.71 20.89 -10.98
CA GLN A 144 -10.56 21.57 -9.98
C GLN A 144 -10.46 20.97 -8.57
N GLY A 145 -9.26 20.54 -8.17
CA GLY A 145 -9.00 19.96 -6.85
C GLY A 145 -9.48 18.51 -6.71
N LYS A 146 -9.74 18.08 -5.47
CA LYS A 146 -10.18 16.71 -5.14
C LYS A 146 -11.59 16.36 -5.61
N GLU A 147 -11.82 15.06 -5.74
CA GLU A 147 -13.16 14.51 -5.84
C GLU A 147 -13.98 14.64 -4.54
N SER A 148 -15.30 14.67 -4.67
CA SER A 148 -16.19 15.00 -3.54
C SER A 148 -16.23 13.95 -2.44
N ASP A 149 -15.87 12.71 -2.79
CA ASP A 149 -15.75 11.54 -1.92
C ASP A 149 -14.36 11.41 -1.26
N CYS A 150 -13.41 12.27 -1.62
CA CYS A 150 -12.07 12.32 -1.05
C CYS A 150 -11.99 13.36 0.07
N ASP A 151 -11.14 13.14 1.07
CA ASP A 151 -10.78 14.14 2.07
C ASP A 151 -9.59 15.00 1.59
N SER A 152 -8.67 14.40 0.83
CA SER A 152 -7.48 15.06 0.30
C SER A 152 -7.12 14.55 -1.11
N GLU A 153 -6.38 15.38 -1.84
CA GLU A 153 -5.70 14.97 -3.06
C GLU A 153 -4.47 14.10 -2.73
N PHE A 154 -4.01 13.32 -3.70
CA PHE A 154 -2.67 12.75 -3.67
C PHE A 154 -1.64 13.87 -3.56
N LEU A 155 -0.60 13.67 -2.75
CA LEU A 155 0.45 14.65 -2.53
C LEU A 155 1.20 15.02 -3.83
N SER A 156 1.37 14.06 -4.73
CA SER A 156 1.93 14.25 -6.07
C SER A 156 1.41 13.18 -7.04
N SER A 157 1.93 13.17 -8.27
CA SER A 157 1.58 12.15 -9.27
C SER A 157 1.93 10.72 -8.86
N ASN A 158 2.88 10.53 -7.93
CA ASN A 158 3.37 9.23 -7.49
C ASN A 158 3.41 9.04 -5.97
N ILE A 159 3.01 10.05 -5.19
CA ILE A 159 2.95 10.00 -3.73
C ILE A 159 1.49 10.24 -3.32
N VAL A 160 0.90 9.25 -2.66
CA VAL A 160 -0.48 9.34 -2.15
C VAL A 160 -0.51 10.27 -0.96
N MET A 161 0.27 9.97 0.08
CA MET A 161 0.30 10.76 1.31
C MET A 161 1.62 10.62 2.06
N ARG A 162 1.82 11.53 3.02
CA ARG A 162 2.80 11.41 4.09
C ARG A 162 2.12 11.52 5.45
N THR A 163 2.57 10.76 6.42
CA THR A 163 2.16 10.84 7.82
C THR A 163 3.38 10.89 8.72
N ARG A 164 3.24 11.51 9.89
CA ARG A 164 4.30 11.60 10.89
C ARG A 164 3.73 11.28 12.27
N ALA A 165 4.54 10.69 13.13
CA ALA A 165 4.30 10.67 14.57
C ALA A 165 5.59 11.00 15.31
N GLU A 166 5.44 11.67 16.44
CA GLU A 166 6.52 12.01 17.36
C GLU A 166 6.25 11.38 18.72
N GLY A 167 7.32 11.19 19.50
CA GLY A 167 7.19 10.67 20.86
C GLY A 167 6.69 9.21 20.90
N PHE A 168 7.01 8.42 19.88
CA PHE A 168 6.64 7.01 19.76
C PHE A 168 7.50 6.17 20.70
N LYS A 169 6.99 5.86 21.89
CA LYS A 169 7.73 5.24 23.00
C LYS A 169 7.94 3.74 22.77
N PRO A 170 8.88 3.11 23.49
CA PRO A 170 9.00 1.65 23.51
C PRO A 170 7.64 0.98 23.75
N LYS A 171 7.30 0.01 22.91
CA LYS A 171 6.03 -0.74 22.87
C LYS A 171 4.80 0.04 22.41
N ASP A 172 4.93 1.33 22.08
CA ASP A 172 3.86 2.03 21.38
C ASP A 172 3.62 1.38 20.02
N ARG A 173 2.36 1.44 19.59
CA ARG A 173 1.89 0.83 18.37
C ARG A 173 0.85 1.70 17.72
N ASP A 174 1.08 2.01 16.45
CA ASP A 174 0.10 2.65 15.61
C ASP A 174 -0.54 1.60 14.69
N LYS A 175 -1.86 1.50 14.78
CA LYS A 175 -2.65 0.63 13.92
C LYS A 175 -2.93 1.35 12.62
N TYR A 176 -2.59 0.71 11.51
CA TYR A 176 -2.90 1.18 10.17
C TYR A 176 -3.86 0.20 9.50
N THR A 177 -4.90 0.71 8.83
CA THR A 177 -5.65 -0.04 7.82
C THR A 177 -5.61 0.71 6.52
N VAL A 178 -5.18 0.05 5.45
CA VAL A 178 -5.15 0.62 4.10
C VAL A 178 -6.20 -0.09 3.26
N VAL A 179 -7.12 0.68 2.68
CA VAL A 179 -8.16 0.20 1.78
C VAL A 179 -8.00 0.88 0.43
N ILE A 180 -7.93 0.08 -0.63
CA ILE A 180 -7.73 0.55 -2.00
C ILE A 180 -8.85 -0.02 -2.87
N TRP A 181 -9.53 0.85 -3.61
CA TRP A 181 -10.57 0.44 -4.55
C TRP A 181 -10.57 1.33 -5.79
N LEU A 182 -11.24 0.85 -6.83
CA LEU A 182 -11.53 1.63 -8.03
C LEU A 182 -12.91 2.28 -7.86
N GLU A 183 -12.96 3.61 -7.79
CA GLU A 183 -14.20 4.34 -7.54
C GLU A 183 -15.03 4.47 -8.81
N GLY A 184 -16.18 3.79 -8.84
CA GLY A 184 -17.07 3.75 -9.99
C GLY A 184 -17.82 5.05 -10.28
N ASN A 185 -17.94 5.93 -9.30
CA ASN A 185 -18.57 7.24 -9.49
C ASN A 185 -17.58 8.30 -9.98
N ASP A 186 -16.29 7.96 -10.11
CA ASP A 186 -15.29 8.86 -10.63
C ASP A 186 -15.51 9.09 -12.15
N PRO A 187 -15.59 10.34 -12.63
CA PRO A 187 -15.72 10.61 -14.06
C PRO A 187 -14.60 10.03 -14.94
N ASP A 188 -13.42 9.85 -14.37
CA ASP A 188 -12.24 9.26 -15.02
C ASP A 188 -12.25 7.71 -14.94
N CYS A 189 -13.26 7.10 -14.30
CA CYS A 189 -13.52 5.65 -14.32
C CYS A 189 -14.13 5.21 -15.66
N VAL A 190 -13.31 5.21 -16.72
CA VAL A 190 -13.73 4.91 -18.10
C VAL A 190 -13.12 3.61 -18.62
N ASP A 191 -13.69 3.04 -19.68
CA ASP A 191 -13.24 1.76 -20.28
C ASP A 191 -11.74 1.71 -20.61
N ALA A 192 -11.09 2.86 -20.83
CA ALA A 192 -9.66 2.94 -21.11
C ALA A 192 -8.77 2.39 -19.99
N ILE A 193 -9.24 2.41 -18.73
CA ILE A 193 -8.47 1.91 -17.58
C ILE A 193 -8.67 0.41 -17.33
N VAL A 194 -9.60 -0.25 -18.04
CA VAL A 194 -9.92 -1.67 -17.88
C VAL A 194 -8.70 -2.54 -18.17
N GLY A 195 -8.41 -3.48 -17.25
CA GLY A 195 -7.22 -4.32 -17.29
C GLY A 195 -5.91 -3.56 -17.00
N GLY A 196 -6.02 -2.36 -16.40
CA GLY A 196 -4.90 -1.65 -15.80
C GLY A 196 -4.46 -2.32 -14.50
N THR A 197 -3.25 -2.01 -14.07
CA THR A 197 -2.64 -2.57 -12.85
C THR A 197 -2.05 -1.44 -12.05
N ILE A 198 -2.15 -1.52 -10.74
CA ILE A 198 -1.53 -0.57 -9.81
C ILE A 198 -0.83 -1.31 -8.68
N LYS A 199 0.34 -0.80 -8.28
CA LYS A 199 1.09 -1.30 -7.12
C LYS A 199 1.47 -0.14 -6.23
N PHE A 200 1.32 -0.34 -4.93
CA PHE A 200 1.66 0.65 -3.91
C PHE A 200 2.68 0.10 -2.91
N THR A 201 3.54 0.97 -2.40
CA THR A 201 4.35 0.71 -1.22
C THR A 201 4.12 1.79 -0.17
N LEU A 202 3.90 1.40 1.09
CA LEU A 202 3.94 2.29 2.24
C LEU A 202 5.26 2.07 3.00
N ILE A 203 6.08 3.11 3.05
CA ILE A 203 7.43 3.07 3.62
C ILE A 203 7.45 3.86 4.92
N PHE A 204 7.90 3.23 6.00
CA PHE A 204 8.17 3.88 7.26
C PHE A 204 9.68 4.02 7.49
N LYS A 205 10.08 5.18 8.01
CA LYS A 205 11.46 5.47 8.43
C LYS A 205 11.46 6.25 9.72
N ILE A 206 12.50 6.05 10.52
CA ILE A 206 12.78 6.88 11.68
C ILE A 206 13.32 8.23 11.20
N ILE A 207 12.91 9.28 11.89
CA ILE A 207 13.36 10.65 11.64
C ILE A 207 13.89 11.25 12.95
N GLU A 208 14.87 12.12 12.83
CA GLU A 208 15.38 12.86 13.99
C GLU A 208 14.29 13.81 14.50
N SER A 209 14.10 13.82 15.82
CA SER A 209 13.23 14.80 16.46
C SER A 209 13.97 16.14 16.42
N THR A 210 13.38 17.14 15.76
CA THR A 210 13.96 18.50 15.70
C THR A 210 13.77 19.23 17.03
#